data_AF-A0AA43V372-F1
#
_entry.id   AF-A0AA43V372-F1
#
_cell.length_a   1.000
_cell.length_b   1.000
_cell.length_c   1.000
_cell.angle_alpha   90.00
_cell.angle_beta   90.00
_cell.angle_gamma   90.00
#
_symmetry.space_group_name_H-M   'P 1'
#
loop_
_entity.id
_entity.type
_entity.pdbx_description
1 polymer ?
#
loop_
_entity_poly.entity_id
_entity_poly.type
_entity_poly.pdbx_seq_one_letter_code
_entity_poly.pdbx_strand_id
1 'polypeptide(L)'
;DEYKGKVKAYQTEASKKSDLERTDLAKDKSGVFTGAYAINPLSGEKVQIWIADYVLSTYGTGAIMAVPAHDDRDYEFAKKFDLPIIEVIEGGNVEEAAYTGEGKHINSGELDGLENEAAITKAIQLLEQKGAGEKKVNYKLRDWLFSRQRYWGEPIPVIHWEDGTMTTVPEEELPL
;
A
#
# COMPACT_ATOMS: atom_id res chain seq x y z
N ASP A 1 10.32 13.11 20.38
CA ASP A 1 10.39 11.73 20.92
C ASP A 1 9.09 11.18 21.51
N GLU A 2 8.00 11.95 21.59
CA GLU A 2 6.72 11.50 22.19
C GLU A 2 6.08 10.27 21.51
N TYR A 3 6.14 10.20 20.17
CA TYR A 3 5.49 9.16 19.38
C TYR A 3 6.34 7.89 19.21
N LYS A 4 7.66 8.00 19.43
CA LYS A 4 8.62 6.90 19.16
C LYS A 4 8.35 5.66 20.02
N GLY A 5 7.97 5.86 21.28
CA GLY A 5 7.60 4.76 22.18
C GLY A 5 6.33 4.03 21.73
N LYS A 6 5.28 4.79 21.35
CA LYS A 6 4.02 4.24 20.86
C LYS A 6 4.22 3.47 19.54
N VAL A 7 5.00 4.03 18.62
CA VAL A 7 5.35 3.38 17.35
C VAL A 7 6.08 2.06 17.59
N LYS A 8 7.09 2.03 18.46
CA LYS A 8 7.85 0.81 18.75
C LYS A 8 7.00 -0.27 19.41
N ALA A 9 6.12 0.12 20.34
CA ALA A 9 5.16 -0.79 20.96
C ALA A 9 4.22 -1.39 19.90
N TYR A 10 3.67 -0.54 19.02
CA TYR A 10 2.80 -0.98 17.94
C TYR A 10 3.50 -1.93 16.96
N GLN A 11 4.75 -1.63 16.55
CA GLN A 11 5.56 -2.52 15.71
C GLN A 11 5.75 -3.90 16.36
N THR A 12 5.97 -3.94 17.67
CA THR A 12 6.15 -5.19 18.43
C THR A 12 4.85 -6.01 18.43
N GLU A 13 3.69 -5.38 18.63
CA GLU A 13 2.40 -6.08 18.57
C GLU A 13 2.05 -6.54 17.15
N ALA A 14 2.31 -5.69 16.14
CA ALA A 14 2.09 -6.03 14.74
C ALA A 14 2.95 -7.22 14.30
N SER A 15 4.20 -7.32 14.78
CA SER A 15 5.11 -8.44 14.45
C SER A 15 4.67 -9.80 14.99
N LYS A 16 3.76 -9.82 15.98
CA LYS A 16 3.19 -11.06 16.53
C LYS A 16 2.05 -11.62 15.67
N LYS A 17 1.55 -10.83 14.71
CA LYS A 17 0.47 -11.20 13.80
C LYS A 17 1.05 -11.62 12.45
N SER A 18 0.48 -12.65 11.85
CA SER A 18 0.75 -13.03 10.46
C SER A 18 0.15 -12.02 9.47
N ASP A 19 0.68 -11.99 8.25
CA ASP A 19 0.12 -11.17 7.17
C ASP A 19 -1.38 -11.45 6.95
N LEU A 20 -1.82 -12.70 7.08
CA LEU A 20 -3.22 -13.09 6.96
C LEU A 20 -4.09 -12.44 8.05
N GLU A 21 -3.64 -12.48 9.31
CA GLU A 21 -4.33 -11.86 10.44
C GLU A 21 -4.37 -10.33 10.36
N ARG A 22 -3.47 -9.73 9.58
CA ARG A 22 -3.39 -8.28 9.34
C ARG A 22 -4.26 -7.81 8.16
N THR A 23 -4.72 -8.73 7.31
CA THR A 23 -5.63 -8.45 6.17
C THR A 23 -7.10 -8.53 6.59
N ASP A 24 -8.05 -8.73 5.65
CA ASP A 24 -9.51 -8.60 5.80
C ASP A 24 -10.18 -9.34 6.98
N LEU A 25 -9.47 -10.21 7.69
CA LEU A 25 -9.89 -10.80 8.97
C LEU A 25 -9.86 -9.80 10.15
N ALA A 26 -9.08 -8.72 10.05
CA ALA A 26 -8.99 -7.68 11.05
C ALA A 26 -10.16 -6.69 10.93
N LYS A 27 -11.30 -7.05 11.55
CA LYS A 27 -12.48 -6.15 11.68
C LYS A 27 -12.16 -4.85 12.42
N ASP A 28 -11.13 -4.85 13.26
CA ASP A 28 -10.69 -3.67 14.00
C ASP A 28 -9.48 -3.01 13.32
N LYS A 29 -9.74 -1.92 12.60
CA LYS A 29 -8.67 -1.05 12.08
C LYS A 29 -7.83 -0.54 13.25
N SER A 30 -6.51 -0.69 13.19
CA SER A 30 -5.58 -0.22 14.22
C SER A 30 -4.49 0.62 13.55
N GLY A 31 -3.97 1.61 14.27
CA GLY A 31 -2.90 2.45 13.75
C GLY A 31 -2.42 3.46 14.77
N VAL A 32 -1.23 4.03 14.50
CA VAL A 32 -0.58 5.01 15.36
C VAL A 32 0.01 6.14 14.52
N PHE A 33 -0.28 7.38 14.93
CA PHE A 33 0.37 8.55 14.34
C PHE A 33 1.86 8.55 14.67
N THR A 34 2.69 8.72 13.65
CA THR A 34 4.15 8.67 13.82
C THR A 34 4.75 9.97 14.37
N GLY A 35 3.99 11.07 14.37
CA GLY A 35 4.51 12.40 14.65
C GLY A 35 5.17 13.08 13.44
N ALA A 36 5.24 12.39 12.31
CA ALA A 36 5.84 12.91 11.08
C ALA A 36 4.76 13.31 10.05
N TYR A 37 5.15 14.18 9.14
CA TYR A 37 4.31 14.67 8.05
C TYR A 37 5.02 14.51 6.72
N ALA A 38 4.26 14.15 5.69
CA ALA A 38 4.67 14.22 4.29
C ALA A 38 4.08 15.48 3.65
N ILE A 39 4.66 15.93 2.54
CA ILE A 39 4.10 17.00 1.72
C ILE A 39 3.42 16.35 0.52
N ASN A 40 2.14 16.66 0.28
CA ASN A 40 1.47 16.27 -0.95
C ASN A 40 2.09 17.06 -2.12
N PRO A 41 2.64 16.39 -3.16
CA PRO A 41 3.35 17.08 -4.25
C PRO A 41 2.43 17.90 -5.16
N LEU A 42 1.12 17.63 -5.16
CA LEU A 42 0.14 18.37 -5.96
C LEU A 42 -0.41 19.57 -5.20
N SER A 43 -0.91 19.37 -3.96
CA SER A 43 -1.51 20.45 -3.17
C SER A 43 -0.52 21.26 -2.34
N GLY A 44 0.66 20.70 -2.03
CA GLY A 44 1.64 21.30 -1.12
C GLY A 44 1.29 21.16 0.37
N GLU A 45 0.16 20.54 0.69
CA GLU A 45 -0.31 20.40 2.07
C GLU A 45 0.45 19.33 2.86
N LYS A 46 0.46 19.50 4.18
CA LYS A 46 1.05 18.53 5.11
C LYS A 46 0.07 17.41 5.41
N VAL A 47 0.45 16.19 5.07
CA VAL A 47 -0.32 14.97 5.35
C VAL A 47 0.35 14.22 6.49
N GLN A 48 -0.43 13.76 7.46
CA GLN A 48 0.08 12.98 8.58
C GLN A 48 0.55 11.59 8.13
N ILE A 49 1.67 11.12 8.69
CA ILE A 49 2.17 9.76 8.44
C ILE A 49 1.72 8.85 9.58
N TRP A 50 1.02 7.77 9.23
CA TRP A 50 0.53 6.76 10.16
C TRP A 50 1.15 5.40 9.85
N ILE A 51 1.29 4.58 10.89
CA ILE A 51 1.53 3.14 10.74
C ILE A 51 0.23 2.40 11.05
N ALA A 52 -0.11 1.41 10.25
CA ALA A 52 -1.33 0.64 10.38
C ALA A 52 -1.13 -0.82 9.93
N ASP A 53 -1.81 -1.75 10.59
CA ASP A 53 -1.65 -3.19 10.37
C ASP A 53 -2.02 -3.61 8.94
N TYR A 54 -3.03 -2.96 8.34
CA TYR A 54 -3.57 -3.28 7.02
C TYR A 54 -2.66 -2.87 5.85
N VAL A 55 -1.58 -2.13 6.13
CA VAL A 55 -0.54 -1.80 5.15
C VAL A 55 0.58 -2.83 5.26
N LEU A 56 0.70 -3.69 4.24
CA LEU A 56 1.69 -4.76 4.22
C LEU A 56 3.00 -4.27 3.60
N SER A 57 4.12 -4.45 4.31
CA SER A 57 5.46 -4.08 3.82
C SER A 57 5.91 -4.87 2.59
N THR A 58 5.32 -6.05 2.39
CA THR A 58 5.61 -6.96 1.27
C THR A 58 4.79 -6.64 0.02
N TYR A 59 3.83 -5.72 0.10
CA TYR A 59 2.95 -5.36 -1.01
C TYR A 59 3.20 -3.92 -1.49
N GLY A 60 3.38 -3.74 -2.80
CA GLY A 60 3.69 -2.45 -3.39
C GLY A 60 5.04 -1.92 -2.88
N THR A 61 5.04 -0.72 -2.33
CA THR A 61 6.22 -0.09 -1.70
C THR A 61 6.23 -0.24 -0.17
N GLY A 62 5.23 -0.91 0.40
CA GLY A 62 5.02 -0.95 1.85
C GLY A 62 4.42 0.34 2.43
N ALA A 63 4.03 1.28 1.58
CA ALA A 63 3.33 2.51 1.95
C ALA A 63 2.21 2.78 0.94
N ILE A 64 1.10 3.34 1.42
CA ILE A 64 -0.03 3.76 0.60
C ILE A 64 -0.40 5.20 0.94
N MET A 65 -0.96 5.92 -0.03
CA MET A 65 -1.70 7.15 0.25
C MET A 65 -3.12 6.77 0.67
N ALA A 66 -3.63 7.38 1.73
CA ALA A 66 -5.01 7.17 2.16
C ALA A 66 -5.92 8.21 1.52
N VAL A 67 -7.03 7.80 0.91
CA VAL A 67 -8.03 8.70 0.33
C VAL A 67 -9.42 8.37 0.91
N PRO A 68 -9.71 8.82 2.15
CA PRO A 68 -10.89 8.37 2.89
C PRO A 68 -12.21 8.64 2.17
N ALA A 69 -12.32 9.72 1.40
CA ALA A 69 -13.54 10.03 0.67
C ALA A 69 -13.87 9.02 -0.44
N HIS A 70 -12.90 8.22 -0.90
CA HIS A 70 -13.03 7.39 -2.10
C HIS A 70 -12.47 5.95 -1.96
N ASP A 71 -12.03 5.52 -0.77
CA ASP A 71 -11.69 4.12 -0.43
C ASP A 71 -12.33 3.76 0.92
N ASP A 72 -13.16 2.70 0.93
CA ASP A 72 -13.91 2.27 2.12
C ASP A 72 -13.00 1.94 3.32
N ARG A 73 -11.82 1.36 3.08
CA ARG A 73 -10.90 0.97 4.17
C ARG A 73 -10.27 2.19 4.81
N ASP A 74 -9.94 3.19 3.99
CA ASP A 74 -9.41 4.47 4.46
C ASP A 74 -10.51 5.30 5.13
N TYR A 75 -11.76 5.20 4.67
CA TYR A 75 -12.92 5.81 5.32
C TYR A 75 -13.12 5.31 6.74
N GLU A 76 -13.17 3.98 6.93
CA GLU A 76 -13.30 3.37 8.25
C GLU A 76 -12.15 3.78 9.17
N PHE A 77 -10.93 3.82 8.63
CA PHE A 77 -9.75 4.25 9.38
C PHE A 77 -9.88 5.73 9.79
N ALA A 78 -10.23 6.60 8.84
CA ALA A 78 -10.39 8.03 9.10
C ALA A 78 -11.50 8.32 10.11
N LYS A 79 -12.66 7.64 10.02
CA LYS A 79 -13.76 7.77 10.99
C LYS A 79 -13.33 7.30 12.39
N LYS A 80 -12.55 6.22 12.48
CA LYS A 80 -12.07 5.69 13.78
C LYS A 80 -11.06 6.61 14.45
N PHE A 81 -10.21 7.26 13.68
CA PHE A 81 -9.13 8.12 14.18
C PHE A 81 -9.40 9.63 14.05
N ASP A 82 -10.64 10.00 13.71
CA ASP A 82 -11.09 11.39 13.52
C ASP A 82 -10.16 12.18 12.56
N LEU A 83 -9.84 11.56 11.42
CA LEU A 83 -9.00 12.15 10.39
C LEU A 83 -9.84 12.92 9.36
N PRO A 84 -9.26 13.95 8.71
CA PRO A 84 -9.94 14.70 7.67
C PRO A 84 -10.40 13.80 6.52
N ILE A 85 -11.66 13.98 6.12
CA ILE A 85 -12.25 13.34 4.94
C ILE A 85 -12.57 14.47 3.96
N ILE A 86 -11.77 14.57 2.89
CA ILE A 86 -11.88 15.62 1.88
C ILE A 86 -12.40 14.99 0.59
N GLU A 87 -13.56 15.46 0.14
CA GLU A 87 -14.16 15.03 -1.12
C GLU A 87 -13.42 15.66 -2.30
N VAL A 88 -12.97 14.82 -3.24
CA VAL A 88 -12.27 15.25 -4.45
C VAL A 88 -12.95 14.80 -5.75
N ILE A 89 -14.05 14.05 -5.67
CA ILE A 89 -14.87 13.61 -6.80
C ILE A 89 -16.33 13.90 -6.47
N GLU A 90 -17.04 14.60 -7.36
CA GLU A 90 -18.47 14.87 -7.20
C GLU A 90 -19.32 13.60 -7.28
N GLY A 91 -20.44 13.60 -6.55
CA GLY A 91 -21.52 12.62 -6.71
C GLY A 91 -21.77 11.73 -5.49
N GLY A 92 -20.96 11.88 -4.44
CA GLY A 92 -21.09 11.12 -3.20
C GLY A 92 -21.69 11.91 -2.04
N ASN A 93 -21.85 11.22 -0.90
CA ASN A 93 -21.99 11.85 0.41
C ASN A 93 -20.98 11.23 1.36
N VAL A 94 -19.85 11.91 1.54
CA VAL A 94 -18.75 11.47 2.43
C VAL A 94 -19.16 11.41 3.90
N GLU A 95 -20.27 12.03 4.31
CA GLU A 95 -20.76 11.89 5.69
C GLU A 95 -21.30 10.49 5.98
N GLU A 96 -21.81 9.80 4.94
CA GLU A 96 -22.42 8.48 5.02
C GLU A 96 -21.45 7.34 4.69
N ALA A 97 -20.71 7.46 3.58
CA ALA A 97 -19.78 6.43 3.10
C ALA A 97 -18.75 6.99 2.12
N ALA A 98 -17.71 6.22 1.82
CA ALA A 98 -16.79 6.56 0.73
C ALA A 98 -17.50 6.46 -0.62
N TYR A 99 -17.22 7.42 -1.51
CA TYR A 99 -17.71 7.40 -2.88
C TYR A 99 -16.68 6.78 -3.81
N THR A 100 -16.90 5.54 -4.22
CA THR A 100 -16.00 4.78 -5.11
C THR A 100 -16.39 4.88 -6.59
N GLY A 101 -17.30 5.81 -6.94
CA GLY A 101 -17.79 6.01 -8.29
C GLY A 101 -16.87 6.88 -9.15
N GLU A 102 -17.26 7.07 -10.41
CA GLU A 102 -16.65 8.04 -11.31
C GLU A 102 -17.42 9.35 -11.29
N GLY A 103 -16.72 10.46 -11.45
CA GLY A 103 -17.31 11.78 -11.45
C GLY A 103 -16.27 12.87 -11.72
N LYS A 104 -16.74 14.11 -11.75
CA LYS A 104 -15.86 15.25 -11.96
C LYS A 104 -15.02 15.51 -10.74
N HIS A 105 -13.74 15.77 -10.96
CA HIS A 105 -12.84 16.16 -9.89
C HIS A 105 -13.21 17.56 -9.37
N ILE A 106 -13.22 17.69 -8.05
CA ILE A 106 -13.40 18.93 -7.30
C ILE A 106 -12.32 19.05 -6.23
N ASN A 107 -12.10 20.26 -5.70
CA ASN A 107 -11.07 20.52 -4.66
C ASN A 107 -9.67 20.00 -5.03
N SER A 108 -9.39 19.88 -6.33
CA SER A 108 -8.22 19.23 -6.91
C SER A 108 -7.38 20.18 -7.78
N GLY A 109 -7.68 21.49 -7.74
CA GLY A 109 -6.89 22.54 -8.35
C GLY A 109 -6.86 22.42 -9.87
N GLU A 110 -5.68 22.13 -10.45
CA GLU A 110 -5.54 22.01 -11.91
C GLU A 110 -6.32 20.82 -12.50
N LEU A 111 -6.81 19.90 -11.68
CA LEU A 111 -7.61 18.75 -12.11
C LEU A 111 -9.12 19.01 -12.07
N ASP A 112 -9.56 20.15 -11.53
CA ASP A 112 -10.98 20.45 -11.34
C ASP A 112 -11.76 20.42 -12.66
N GLY A 113 -12.95 19.82 -12.62
CA GLY A 113 -13.86 19.66 -13.76
C GLY A 113 -13.49 18.56 -14.75
N LEU A 114 -12.37 17.85 -14.56
CA LEU A 114 -12.00 16.68 -15.36
C LEU A 114 -12.68 15.41 -14.85
N GLU A 115 -13.07 14.55 -15.80
CA GLU A 115 -13.49 13.16 -15.52
C GLU A 115 -12.27 12.29 -15.18
N ASN A 116 -12.51 11.15 -14.51
CA ASN A 116 -11.47 10.27 -13.95
C ASN A 116 -10.29 9.96 -14.90
N GLU A 117 -10.55 9.50 -16.12
CA GLU A 117 -9.48 9.10 -17.05
C GLU A 117 -8.59 10.28 -17.47
N ALA A 118 -9.20 11.44 -17.74
CA ALA A 118 -8.50 12.67 -18.09
C ALA A 118 -7.72 13.22 -16.88
N ALA A 119 -8.32 13.17 -15.69
CA ALA A 119 -7.70 13.59 -14.43
C ALA A 119 -6.47 12.72 -14.10
N ILE A 120 -6.58 11.39 -14.21
CA ILE A 120 -5.46 10.45 -14.00
C ILE A 120 -4.31 10.77 -14.96
N THR A 121 -4.62 10.96 -16.24
CA THR A 121 -3.60 11.27 -17.26
C THR A 121 -2.90 12.59 -16.95
N LYS A 122 -3.65 13.64 -16.60
CA LYS A 122 -3.08 14.94 -16.26
C LYS A 122 -2.29 14.90 -14.94
N ALA A 123 -2.77 14.19 -13.93
CA ALA A 123 -2.09 14.04 -12.64
C ALA A 123 -0.73 13.35 -12.81
N ILE A 124 -0.65 12.28 -13.61
CA ILE A 124 0.62 11.61 -13.93
C ILE A 124 1.60 12.61 -14.58
N GLN A 125 1.15 13.38 -15.56
CA GLN A 125 1.99 14.38 -16.23
C GLN A 125 2.51 15.45 -15.24
N LEU A 126 1.65 15.94 -14.35
CA LEU A 126 2.04 16.92 -13.33
C LEU A 126 3.07 16.35 -12.34
N LEU A 127 2.89 15.09 -11.93
CA LEU A 127 3.83 14.41 -11.03
C LEU A 127 5.20 14.19 -11.70
N GLU A 128 5.21 13.78 -12.96
CA GLU A 128 6.43 13.59 -13.75
C GLU A 128 7.18 14.92 -13.98
N GLN A 129 6.45 15.99 -14.33
CA GLN A 129 7.03 17.33 -14.51
C GLN A 129 7.67 17.88 -13.23
N LYS A 130 7.09 17.57 -12.06
CA LYS A 130 7.64 17.95 -10.75
C LYS A 130 8.75 17.02 -10.27
N GLY A 131 9.05 15.93 -11.00
CA GLY A 131 10.00 14.90 -10.56
C GLY A 131 9.56 14.17 -9.28
N ALA A 132 8.24 14.16 -9.02
CA ALA A 132 7.65 13.63 -7.78
C ALA A 132 6.98 12.27 -7.97
N GLY A 133 6.99 11.71 -9.19
CA GLY A 133 6.45 10.39 -9.50
C GLY A 133 6.62 10.04 -10.98
N GLU A 134 6.34 8.78 -11.30
CA GLU A 134 6.33 8.26 -12.66
C GLU A 134 5.17 7.28 -12.86
N LYS A 135 4.71 7.10 -14.10
CA LYS A 135 3.70 6.09 -14.41
C LYS A 135 4.24 4.67 -14.18
N LYS A 136 3.50 3.88 -13.39
CA LYS A 136 3.79 2.45 -13.19
C LYS A 136 2.54 1.59 -13.39
N VAL A 137 2.68 0.49 -14.10
CA VAL A 137 1.63 -0.53 -14.24
C VAL A 137 1.86 -1.63 -13.20
N ASN A 138 0.83 -1.94 -12.42
CA ASN A 138 0.88 -2.98 -11.38
C ASN A 138 -0.15 -4.08 -11.67
N TYR A 139 0.17 -5.30 -11.29
CA TYR A 139 -0.70 -6.47 -11.43
C TYR A 139 -1.07 -7.02 -10.06
N LYS A 140 -2.30 -7.53 -9.92
CA LYS A 140 -2.69 -8.33 -8.75
C LYS A 140 -2.06 -9.73 -8.74
N LEU A 141 -1.46 -10.14 -9.86
CA LEU A 141 -0.73 -11.39 -10.00
C LEU A 141 0.47 -11.41 -9.06
N ARG A 142 0.69 -12.54 -8.38
CA ARG A 142 1.83 -12.77 -7.50
C ARG A 142 2.76 -13.81 -8.12
N ASP A 143 4.02 -13.79 -7.70
CA ASP A 143 4.97 -14.83 -8.06
C ASP A 143 4.48 -16.20 -7.61
N TRP A 144 4.78 -17.21 -8.42
CA TRP A 144 4.37 -18.56 -8.14
C TRP A 144 5.29 -19.19 -7.09
N LEU A 145 4.77 -19.33 -5.87
CA LEU A 145 5.42 -20.14 -4.85
C LEU A 145 5.24 -21.64 -5.17
N PHE A 146 6.24 -22.26 -5.78
CA PHE A 146 6.22 -23.70 -6.12
C PHE A 146 7.03 -24.58 -5.15
N SER A 147 7.93 -24.00 -4.35
CA SER A 147 8.72 -24.74 -3.35
C SER A 147 7.83 -25.34 -2.25
N ARG A 148 8.14 -26.58 -1.81
CA ARG A 148 7.34 -27.30 -0.80
C ARG A 148 8.25 -27.96 0.22
N GLN A 149 7.90 -27.86 1.50
CA GLN A 149 8.56 -28.57 2.60
C GLN A 149 7.97 -29.98 2.73
N ARG A 150 8.08 -30.79 1.68
CA ARG A 150 7.55 -32.16 1.59
C ARG A 150 8.59 -33.08 0.98
N TYR A 151 8.68 -34.31 1.49
CA TYR A 151 9.56 -35.33 0.95
C TYR A 151 9.09 -35.82 -0.44
N TRP A 152 7.78 -36.01 -0.63
CA TRP A 152 7.23 -36.50 -1.89
C TRP A 152 6.97 -35.35 -2.87
N GLY A 153 8.01 -35.01 -3.64
CA GLY A 153 8.00 -33.99 -4.68
C GLY A 153 9.30 -34.03 -5.48
N GLU A 154 9.35 -33.31 -6.60
CA GLU A 154 10.57 -33.17 -7.39
C GLU A 154 11.62 -32.35 -6.64
N PRO A 155 12.88 -32.81 -6.54
CA PRO A 155 13.97 -32.03 -5.95
C PRO A 155 14.22 -30.74 -6.73
N ILE A 156 14.41 -29.63 -6.03
CA ILE A 156 14.81 -28.36 -6.65
C ILE A 156 16.32 -28.44 -6.98
N PRO A 157 16.75 -28.30 -8.24
CA PRO A 157 18.13 -28.52 -8.65
C PRO A 157 19.05 -27.33 -8.34
N VAL A 158 19.18 -27.01 -7.05
CA VAL A 158 20.02 -25.93 -6.52
C VAL A 158 20.98 -26.49 -5.47
N ILE A 159 22.26 -26.18 -5.62
CA ILE A 159 23.33 -26.50 -4.68
C ILE A 159 23.61 -25.27 -3.82
N HIS A 160 23.68 -25.48 -2.51
CA HIS A 160 24.14 -24.47 -1.55
C HIS A 160 25.58 -24.78 -1.15
N TRP A 161 26.50 -23.87 -1.44
CA TRP A 161 27.92 -24.05 -1.14
C TRP A 161 28.28 -23.56 0.27
N GLU A 162 29.37 -24.08 0.83
CA GLU A 162 29.85 -23.70 2.17
C GLU A 162 30.25 -22.21 2.26
N ASP A 163 30.61 -21.59 1.14
CA ASP A 163 30.92 -20.16 1.04
C ASP A 163 29.68 -19.25 0.99
N GLY A 164 28.47 -19.84 0.98
CA GLY A 164 27.19 -19.15 0.93
C GLY A 164 26.68 -18.83 -0.48
N THR A 165 27.41 -19.20 -1.53
CA THR A 165 26.94 -19.06 -2.91
C THR A 165 25.96 -20.18 -3.30
N MET A 166 25.24 -19.98 -4.40
CA MET A 166 24.29 -20.95 -4.95
C MET A 166 24.55 -21.17 -6.43
N THR A 167 24.45 -22.41 -6.89
CA THR A 167 24.49 -22.77 -8.31
C THR A 167 23.40 -23.78 -8.64
N THR A 168 23.05 -23.90 -9.92
CA THR A 168 22.18 -24.97 -10.40
C THR A 168 22.98 -26.24 -10.66
N VAL A 169 22.32 -27.39 -10.57
CA VAL A 169 22.90 -28.68 -10.99
C VAL A 169 23.10 -28.68 -12.51
N PRO A 170 24.22 -29.20 -13.05
CA PRO A 170 24.41 -29.34 -14.51
C PRO A 170 23.31 -30.19 -15.16
N GLU A 171 22.95 -29.87 -16.41
CA GLU A 171 21.84 -30.53 -17.12
C GLU A 171 22.12 -32.04 -17.31
N GLU A 172 23.38 -32.40 -17.55
CA GLU A 172 23.85 -33.77 -17.72
C GLU A 172 23.79 -34.61 -16.43
N GLU A 173 23.66 -33.98 -15.27
CA GLU A 173 23.54 -34.64 -13.96
C GLU A 173 22.06 -34.81 -13.52
N LEU A 174 21.10 -34.38 -14.34
CA LEU A 174 19.68 -34.60 -14.11
C LEU A 174 19.23 -36.00 -14.60
N PRO A 175 18.24 -36.65 -13.94
CA PRO A 175 17.50 -36.18 -12.76
C PRO A 175 18.25 -36.42 -11.43
N LEU A 176 17.84 -35.67 -10.41
CA LEU A 176 18.33 -35.80 -9.03
C LEU A 176 17.77 -37.02 -8.29
#